data_AF-A0A6J4KFS0-F1
#
_entry.id   AF-A0A6J4KFS0-F1
#
_cell.length_a   1.000
_cell.length_b   1.000
_cell.length_c   1.000
_cell.angle_alpha   90.00
_cell.angle_beta   90.00
_cell.angle_gamma   90.00
#
_symmetry.space_group_name_H-M   'P 1'
#
loop_
_entity.id
_entity.type
_entity.pdbx_description
1 polymer ?
#
loop_
_entity_poly.entity_id
_entity_poly.type
_entity_poly.pdbx_seq_one_letter_code
_entity_poly.pdbx_strand_id
1 'polypeptide(L)' 'MNLTLHVWRQASPDAAGQMVEYEARDISPDMSFLEMLDVVNERLTEKGELPIVFDHDCREGICGSCGFMINGVAHGPAR' A
#
# COMPACT_ATOMS: atom_id res chain seq x y z
N MET A 1 15.55 -3.95 -1.97
CA MET A 1 14.83 -5.05 -2.63
C MET A 1 13.90 -4.47 -3.67
N ASN A 2 13.61 -5.24 -4.73
CA ASN A 2 12.68 -4.84 -5.78
C ASN A 2 11.50 -5.80 -5.76
N LEU A 3 10.29 -5.24 -5.63
CA LEU A 3 9.05 -5.99 -5.54
C LEU A 3 8.06 -5.50 -6.59
N THR A 4 7.15 -6.38 -6.99
CA THR A 4 5.98 -6.03 -7.78
C THR A 4 4.77 -6.11 -6.86
N LEU A 5 4.03 -5.01 -6.76
CA LEU A 5 2.83 -4.92 -5.94
C LEU A 5 1.60 -4.99 -6.84
N HIS A 6 0.68 -5.93 -6.55
CA HIS A 6 -0.65 -5.94 -7.13
C HIS A 6 -1.61 -5.25 -6.16
N VAL A 7 -2.06 -4.05 -6.52
CA VAL A 7 -2.83 -3.18 -5.63
C VAL A 7 -4.24 -3.00 -6.18
N TRP A 8 -5.25 -3.21 -5.33
CA TRP A 8 -6.64 -2.97 -5.70
C TRP A 8 -6.89 -1.46 -5.87
N ARG A 9 -7.39 -1.06 -7.04
CA ARG A 9 -7.73 0.33 -7.37
C ARG A 9 -9.18 0.41 -7.79
N GLN A 10 -9.88 1.38 -7.23
CA GLN A 10 -11.28 1.66 -7.53
C GLN A 10 -11.50 3.18 -7.42
N ALA A 11 -11.92 3.82 -8.50
CA ALA A 11 -11.98 5.28 -8.58
C ALA A 11 -13.17 5.91 -7.82
N SER A 12 -14.24 5.13 -7.62
CA SER A 12 -15.46 5.56 -6.91
C SER A 12 -16.27 4.32 -6.49
N PRO A 13 -17.28 4.47 -5.60
CA PRO A 13 -18.10 3.34 -5.14
C PRO A 13 -18.79 2.56 -6.27
N ASP A 14 -19.15 3.24 -7.37
CA ASP A 14 -19.87 2.66 -8.51
C ASP A 14 -18.94 2.16 -9.62
N ALA A 15 -17.63 2.45 -9.54
CA ALA A 15 -16.67 1.99 -10.52
C ALA A 15 -16.28 0.52 -10.26
N ALA A 16 -16.07 -0.25 -11.32
CA ALA A 16 -15.45 -1.56 -11.22
C ALA A 16 -14.00 -1.41 -10.73
N GLY A 17 -13.63 -2.15 -9.69
CA GLY A 17 -12.26 -2.19 -9.21
C GLY A 17 -11.40 -3.17 -10.01
N GLN A 18 -10.08 -3.00 -9.95
CA GLN A 18 -9.11 -3.87 -10.61
C GLN A 18 -7.80 -3.91 -9.83
N MET A 19 -7.02 -4.97 -10.03
CA MET A 19 -5.64 -5.01 -9.57
C MET A 19 -4.76 -4.26 -10.56
N VAL A 20 -3.97 -3.31 -10.07
CA VAL A 20 -2.98 -2.55 -10.83
C VAL A 20 -1.59 -2.90 -10.32
N GLU A 21 -0.65 -3.10 -11.24
CA GLU A 21 0.73 -3.42 -10.92
C GLU A 21 1.56 -2.15 -10.70
N TYR A 22 2.32 -2.15 -9.61
CA TYR A 22 3.30 -1.10 -9.30
C TYR A 22 4.66 -1.72 -8.97
N GLU A 23 5.72 -1.07 -9.44
CA GLU A 23 7.09 -1.47 -9.09
C GLU A 23 7.56 -0.73 -7.82
N ALA A 24 7.83 -1.49 -6.77
CA ALA A 24 8.47 -0.99 -5.56
C ALA A 24 9.98 -1.29 -5.66
N ARG A 25 10.71 -0.36 -6.27
CA ARG A 25 12.17 -0.45 -6.44
C ARG A 25 12.93 0.09 -5.22
N ASP A 26 14.10 -0.47 -4.95
CA ASP A 26 15.07 0.01 -3.95
C ASP A 26 14.54 0.09 -2.52
N ILE A 27 13.61 -0.80 -2.16
CA ILE A 27 12.99 -0.84 -0.83
C ILE A 27 13.97 -1.42 0.20
N SER A 28 14.15 -0.78 1.34
CA SER A 28 14.98 -1.35 2.41
C SER A 28 14.28 -2.55 3.05
N PRO A 29 14.97 -3.65 3.37
CA PRO A 29 14.40 -4.73 4.18
C PRO A 29 14.00 -4.29 5.59
N ASP A 30 14.50 -3.15 6.06
CA ASP A 30 14.18 -2.59 7.39
C ASP A 30 12.92 -1.70 7.35
N MET A 31 12.37 -1.40 6.17
CA MET A 31 11.13 -0.64 6.04
C MET A 31 9.92 -1.49 6.43
N SER A 32 8.98 -0.87 7.12
CA SER A 32 7.63 -1.38 7.24
C SER A 32 6.92 -1.38 5.87
N PHE A 33 5.85 -2.18 5.77
CA PHE A 33 5.03 -2.20 4.57
C PHE A 33 4.40 -0.84 4.25
N LEU A 34 4.04 -0.05 5.27
CA LEU A 34 3.46 1.28 5.10
C LEU A 34 4.49 2.27 4.53
N GLU A 35 5.73 2.23 5.01
CA GLU A 35 6.82 3.07 4.47
C GLU A 35 7.16 2.70 3.01
N MET A 36 7.07 1.41 2.66
CA MET A 36 7.19 0.99 1.26
C MET A 36 6.09 1.62 0.39
N LEU A 37 4.84 1.66 0.87
CA LEU A 37 3.74 2.32 0.15
C LEU A 37 3.96 3.83 0.02
N ASP A 38 4.54 4.48 1.04
CA ASP A 38 4.89 5.91 0.97
C ASP A 38 5.90 6.17 -0.16
N VAL A 39 6.96 5.36 -0.26
CA VAL A 39 7.97 5.47 -1.35
C VAL A 39 7.34 5.26 -2.73
N VAL A 40 6.43 4.30 -2.86
CA VAL A 40 5.70 4.09 -4.13
C VAL A 40 4.81 5.29 -4.44
N ASN A 41 4.11 5.84 -3.45
CA ASN A 41 3.23 6.99 -3.61
C ASN A 41 3.98 8.27 -3.96
N GLU A 42 5.16 8.49 -3.40
CA GLU A 42 6.03 9.62 -3.77
C GLU A 42 6.34 9.57 -5.27
N ARG A 43 6.77 8.41 -5.78
CA ARG A 43 7.06 8.21 -7.20
C ARG A 43 5.85 8.37 -8.11
N LEU A 44 4.66 7.94 -7.67
CA LEU A 44 3.42 8.16 -8.42
C LEU A 44 3.10 9.66 -8.48
N THR A 45 3.25 10.36 -7.36
CA THR A 45 3.02 11.79 -7.27
C THR A 45 3.97 12.58 -8.16
N GLU A 46 5.26 12.22 -8.19
CA GLU A 46 6.26 12.81 -9.09
C GLU A 46 5.91 12.64 -10.58
N LYS A 47 5.23 11.55 -10.94
CA LYS A 47 4.73 11.30 -12.31
C LYS A 47 3.40 11.99 -12.61
N GLY A 48 2.80 12.66 -11.64
CA GLY A 48 1.45 13.24 -11.76
C GLY A 48 0.33 12.20 -11.71
N GLU A 49 0.62 11.00 -11.21
CA GLU A 49 -0.36 9.93 -11.02
C GLU A 49 -1.00 10.00 -9.63
N LEU A 50 -2.20 9.46 -9.49
CA LEU A 50 -2.88 9.40 -8.20
C LEU A 50 -2.21 8.39 -7.27
N PRO A 51 -1.92 8.75 -6.01
CA PRO A 51 -1.34 7.83 -5.04
C PRO A 51 -2.29 6.68 -4.72
N ILE A 52 -1.72 5.59 -4.21
CA ILE A 52 -2.43 4.51 -3.54
C ILE A 52 -3.03 5.06 -2.25
N VAL A 53 -4.36 5.05 -2.17
CA VAL A 53 -5.10 5.48 -0.99
C VAL A 53 -5.22 4.30 -0.05
N PHE A 54 -4.81 4.49 1.21
CA PHE A 54 -4.95 3.52 2.29
C PHE A 54 -5.06 4.26 3.62
N ASP A 55 -5.80 3.68 4.56
CA ASP A 55 -5.95 4.23 5.90
C ASP A 55 -4.67 3.97 6.71
N HIS A 56 -4.17 5.00 7.38
CA HIS A 56 -3.05 4.89 8.32
C HIS A 56 -3.14 5.97 9.40
N ASP A 57 -2.55 5.71 10.57
CA ASP A 57 -2.41 6.70 11.64
C ASP A 57 -1.18 6.40 12.50
N CYS A 58 -1.30 5.61 13.57
CA CYS A 58 -0.24 5.45 14.58
C CYS A 58 1.07 4.80 14.10
N ARG A 59 1.06 4.04 12.99
CA ARG A 59 2.21 3.28 12.43
C ARG A 59 2.95 2.32 13.39
N GLU A 60 2.47 2.16 14.61
CA GLU A 60 3.06 1.31 15.65
C GLU A 60 2.22 0.05 15.97
N GLY A 61 1.18 -0.21 15.17
CA GLY A 61 0.34 -1.41 15.30
C GLY A 61 -0.72 -1.35 16.41
N ILE A 62 -1.09 -0.15 16.87
CA ILE A 62 -2.01 0.05 18.00
C ILE A 62 -3.45 0.41 17.56
N CYS A 63 -3.60 1.39 16.66
CA CYS A 63 -4.91 2.00 16.38
C CYS A 63 -5.85 1.19 15.48
N GLY A 64 -5.34 0.20 14.73
CA GLY A 64 -6.13 -0.61 13.79
C GLY A 64 -6.48 0.05 12.45
N SER A 65 -5.96 1.26 12.14
CA SER A 65 -6.26 1.99 10.90
C SER A 65 -5.73 1.29 9.63
N CYS A 66 -4.52 0.71 9.68
CA CYS A 66 -3.88 0.07 8.53
C CYS A 66 -4.30 -1.40 8.29
N GLY A 67 -5.54 -1.76 8.60
CA GLY A 67 -6.05 -3.13 8.40
C GLY A 67 -6.46 -3.40 6.95
N PHE A 68 -5.56 -4.00 6.15
CA PHE A 68 -5.85 -4.43 4.78
C PHE A 68 -5.22 -5.79 4.45
N MET A 69 -5.61 -6.39 3.33
CA MET A 69 -5.15 -7.73 2.92
C MET A 69 -3.78 -7.65 2.24
N ILE A 70 -2.80 -8.40 2.76
CA ILE A 70 -1.48 -8.60 2.16
C ILE A 70 -1.35 -10.09 1.81
N ASN A 71 -1.27 -10.41 0.52
CA ASN A 71 -1.17 -11.79 0.03
C ASN A 71 -2.24 -12.74 0.62
N GLY A 72 -3.48 -12.23 0.77
CA GLY A 72 -4.59 -13.00 1.32
C GLY A 72 -4.63 -13.10 2.85
N VAL A 73 -3.68 -12.49 3.56
CA VAL A 73 -3.64 -12.43 5.03
C VAL A 73 -3.95 -11.01 5.49
N ALA A 74 -4.86 -10.86 6.44
CA ALA A 74 -5.16 -9.55 7.02
C ALA A 74 -3.94 -8.98 7.76
N HIS A 75 -3.58 -7.73 7.47
CA HIS A 75 -2.53 -7.02 8.16
C HIS A 75 -2.97 -6.61 9.57
N GLY A 76 -2.07 -6.79 10.54
CA GLY A 76 -2.33 -6.56 11.94
C GLY A 76 -1.78 -7.69 12.80
N PRO A 77 -1.97 -7.63 14.13
CA PRO A 77 -1.47 -8.64 15.04
C PRO A 77 -2.09 -10.02 14.74
N ALA A 78 -1.24 -11.00 14.44
CA ALA A 78 -1.63 -12.40 14.39
C ALA A 78 -1.97 -12.87 15.82
N ARG A 79 -3.16 -13.45 16.01
CA ARG A 79 -3.51 -14.16 17.24
C ARG A 79 -3.16 -15.63 17.12
#